data_AF-A0A9P6ASR7-F1
#
_entry.id   AF-A0A9P6ASR7-F1
#
_cell.length_a   1.000
_cell.length_b   1.000
_cell.length_c   1.000
_cell.angle_alpha   90.00
_cell.angle_beta   90.00
_cell.angle_gamma   90.00
#
_symmetry.space_group_name_H-M   'P 1'
#
loop_
_entity.id
_entity.type
_entity.pdbx_description
1 polymer ?
#
loop_
_entity_poly.entity_id
_entity_poly.type
_entity_poly.pdbx_seq_one_letter_code
_entity_poly.pdbx_strand_id
1 'polypeptide(L)'
;MKSISHLAWIRVIGNIKSFHNKKSVTAARIHLVTDMSEIFYHQLEALSVHLYFTKGPLTESGPVIPSATGAGVPSAYSAGAVGSRVDQFADFDPLQREILLFMKNTITDENGSSVIEIANAVKKTGASADKISEAIDALTDNGIIYATIDDEHYTVA
;
A
#
# COMPACT_ATOMS: atom_id res chain seq x y z
N MET A 1 5.72 18.16 34.96
CA MET A 1 4.88 18.71 33.87
C MET A 1 5.53 20.00 33.41
N LYS A 2 6.25 20.01 32.26
CA LYS A 2 6.90 21.23 31.77
C LYS A 2 5.81 22.13 31.15
N SER A 3 5.65 23.32 31.72
CA SER A 3 4.78 24.37 31.19
C SER A 3 5.33 24.83 29.84
N ILE A 4 4.52 24.79 28.79
CA ILE A 4 4.86 25.33 27.48
C ILE A 4 4.44 26.80 27.49
N SER A 5 5.40 27.70 27.25
CA SER A 5 5.14 29.13 27.13
C SER A 5 4.19 29.42 25.96
N HIS A 6 3.30 30.39 26.17
CA HIS A 6 2.45 30.97 25.13
C HIS A 6 3.38 31.37 23.96
N LEU A 7 3.16 30.84 22.74
CA LEU A 7 3.97 31.04 21.50
C LEU A 7 5.04 29.97 21.15
N ALA A 8 5.08 28.81 21.80
CA ALA A 8 6.01 27.75 21.39
C ALA A 8 5.41 26.80 20.33
N TRP A 9 6.23 26.42 19.34
CA TRP A 9 5.90 25.39 18.37
C TRP A 9 6.13 23.99 18.96
N ILE A 10 5.22 23.07 18.70
CA ILE A 10 5.30 21.69 19.18
C ILE A 10 4.95 20.71 18.07
N ARG A 11 5.64 19.56 18.07
CA ARG A 11 5.28 18.39 17.29
C ARG A 11 4.57 17.40 18.18
N VAL A 12 3.39 16.96 17.76
CA VAL A 12 2.56 16.02 18.51
C VAL A 12 2.38 14.75 17.69
N ILE A 13 2.65 13.60 18.32
CA ILE A 13 2.36 12.28 17.77
C ILE A 13 1.28 11.66 18.64
N GLY A 14 0.20 11.18 18.02
CA GLY A 14 -0.94 10.68 18.76
C GLY A 14 -2.03 10.09 17.88
N ASN A 15 -3.09 9.64 18.55
CA ASN A 15 -4.24 9.04 17.91
C ASN A 15 -5.34 10.09 17.71
N ILE A 16 -5.93 10.10 16.52
CA ILE A 16 -7.05 10.99 16.18
C ILE A 16 -8.34 10.31 16.63
N LYS A 17 -9.19 11.04 17.34
CA LYS A 17 -10.55 10.62 17.71
C LYS A 17 -11.55 11.67 17.24
N SER A 18 -12.76 11.25 16.92
CA SER A 18 -13.86 12.17 16.55
C SER A 18 -15.05 11.87 17.42
N PHE A 19 -15.53 12.86 18.17
CA PHE A 19 -16.68 12.74 19.06
C PHE A 19 -17.61 13.92 18.87
N HIS A 20 -18.89 13.67 18.61
CA HIS A 20 -19.89 14.73 18.33
C HIS A 20 -19.42 15.74 17.27
N ASN A 21 -18.88 15.23 16.16
CA ASN A 21 -18.31 16.03 15.06
C ASN A 21 -17.12 16.94 15.46
N LYS A 22 -16.55 16.74 16.65
CA LYS A 22 -15.33 17.41 17.10
C LYS A 22 -14.17 16.42 16.99
N LYS A 23 -13.18 16.76 16.16
CA LYS A 23 -11.94 16.00 16.05
C LYS A 23 -11.00 16.42 17.17
N SER A 24 -10.46 15.45 17.90
CA SER A 24 -9.47 15.64 18.96
C SER A 24 -8.29 14.71 18.72
N VAL A 25 -7.11 15.09 19.21
CA VAL A 25 -5.91 14.27 19.13
C VAL A 25 -5.49 13.92 20.55
N THR A 26 -5.43 12.62 20.84
CA THR A 26 -4.84 12.12 22.09
C THR A 26 -3.34 12.00 21.89
N ALA A 27 -2.57 12.92 22.48
CA ALA A 27 -1.12 12.95 22.35
C ALA A 27 -0.47 11.77 23.07
N ALA A 28 0.28 10.96 22.34
CA ALA A 28 1.15 9.91 22.88
C ALA A 28 2.55 10.46 23.18
N ARG A 29 3.07 11.34 22.32
CA ARG A 29 4.35 12.03 22.49
C ARG A 29 4.22 13.50 22.07
N ILE A 30 4.81 14.39 22.86
CA ILE A 30 4.89 15.82 22.58
C ILE A 30 6.37 16.21 22.57
N HIS A 31 6.80 16.85 21.49
CA HIS A 31 8.15 17.39 21.34
C HIS A 31 8.08 18.91 21.14
N LEU A 32 8.99 19.63 21.77
CA LEU A 32 9.12 21.08 21.62
C LEU A 32 9.99 21.37 20.41
N VAL A 33 9.48 22.13 19.45
CA VAL A 33 10.20 22.50 18.25
C VAL A 33 11.12 23.67 18.56
N THR A 34 12.43 23.44 18.48
CA THR A 34 13.47 24.48 18.70
C THR A 34 14.01 25.07 17.41
N ASP A 35 13.94 24.32 16.30
CA ASP A 35 14.39 24.75 14.98
C ASP A 35 13.21 24.87 14.01
N MET A 36 13.18 25.93 13.21
CA MET A 36 12.10 26.20 12.26
C MET A 36 12.12 25.25 11.06
N SER A 37 13.27 24.63 10.75
CA SER A 37 13.39 23.67 9.66
C SER A 37 12.50 22.44 9.87
N GLU A 38 12.22 22.06 11.13
CA GLU A 38 11.36 20.93 11.48
C GLU A 38 9.92 21.12 10.97
N ILE A 39 9.43 22.37 10.95
CA ILE A 39 8.07 22.70 10.50
C ILE A 39 7.94 22.47 8.99
N PHE A 40 8.93 22.95 8.22
CA PHE A 40 8.95 22.76 6.77
C PHE A 40 9.12 21.29 6.40
N TYR A 41 9.98 20.56 7.13
CA TYR A 41 10.13 19.13 6.94
C TYR A 41 8.81 18.38 7.16
N HIS A 42 8.07 18.72 8.22
CA HIS A 42 6.77 18.11 8.50
C HIS A 42 5.75 18.36 7.39
N GLN A 43 5.72 19.57 6.81
CA GLN A 43 4.83 19.88 5.68
C GLN A 43 5.19 19.08 4.42
N LEU A 44 6.47 18.96 4.10
CA LEU A 44 6.93 18.18 2.95
C LEU A 44 6.65 16.69 3.13
N GLU A 45 6.86 16.15 4.34
CA GLU A 45 6.54 14.77 4.70
C GLU A 45 5.03 14.51 4.56
N ALA A 46 4.18 15.39 5.09
CA ALA A 46 2.73 15.27 4.96
C ALA A 46 2.28 15.31 3.48
N LEU A 47 2.89 16.18 2.68
CA LEU A 47 2.61 16.27 1.25
C LEU A 47 3.06 15.01 0.50
N SER A 48 4.25 14.48 0.77
CA SER A 48 4.74 13.28 0.10
C SER A 48 3.87 12.06 0.42
N VAL A 49 3.48 11.90 1.69
CA VAL A 49 2.59 10.82 2.12
C VAL A 49 1.21 10.98 1.48
N HIS A 50 0.66 12.20 1.45
CA HIS A 50 -0.61 12.47 0.78
C HIS A 50 -0.56 12.14 -0.72
N LEU A 51 0.49 12.56 -1.42
CA LEU A 51 0.66 12.25 -2.85
C LEU A 51 0.81 10.76 -3.09
N TYR A 52 1.56 10.05 -2.23
CA TYR A 52 1.71 8.60 -2.32
C TYR A 52 0.36 7.89 -2.19
N PHE A 53 -0.48 8.28 -1.22
CA PHE A 53 -1.78 7.63 -1.04
C PHE A 53 -2.85 8.06 -2.07
N THR A 54 -2.74 9.27 -2.63
CA THR A 54 -3.74 9.76 -3.61
C THR A 54 -3.39 9.43 -5.05
N LYS A 55 -2.11 9.43 -5.41
CA LYS A 55 -1.62 9.18 -6.78
C LYS A 55 -0.94 7.82 -6.93
N GLY A 56 -0.77 7.10 -5.83
CA GLY A 56 0.01 5.86 -5.79
C GLY A 56 1.51 6.13 -5.72
N PRO A 57 2.32 5.06 -5.57
CA PRO A 57 3.77 5.15 -5.77
C PRO A 57 4.07 5.76 -7.12
N LEU A 58 5.17 6.52 -7.23
CA LEU A 58 5.72 6.92 -8.53
C LEU A 58 6.17 5.65 -9.27
N THR A 59 5.23 4.97 -9.90
CA THR A 59 5.55 4.01 -10.94
C THR A 59 6.19 4.83 -12.05
N GLU A 60 7.34 4.41 -12.55
CA GLU A 60 7.94 4.95 -13.78
C GLU A 60 7.05 4.78 -15.03
N SER A 61 5.77 4.41 -14.85
CA SER A 61 4.66 4.72 -15.73
C SER A 61 4.37 6.23 -15.77
N GLY A 62 5.40 7.03 -16.07
CA GLY A 62 5.13 8.28 -16.79
C GLY A 62 4.31 7.95 -18.04
N PRO A 63 3.54 8.89 -18.60
CA PRO A 63 2.90 8.66 -19.88
C PRO A 63 3.97 8.11 -20.82
N VAL A 64 3.71 6.96 -21.44
CA VAL A 64 4.58 6.39 -22.46
C VAL A 64 4.66 7.43 -23.57
N ILE A 65 5.65 8.32 -23.48
CA ILE A 65 6.04 9.16 -24.59
C ILE A 65 6.57 8.13 -25.59
N PRO A 66 5.94 7.95 -26.76
CA PRO A 66 6.51 7.08 -27.78
C PRO A 66 7.91 7.62 -28.05
N SER A 67 8.91 6.85 -27.65
CA SER A 67 10.32 7.20 -27.82
C SER A 67 10.57 7.23 -29.31
N ALA A 68 10.54 8.43 -29.88
CA ALA A 68 11.14 8.70 -31.16
C ALA A 68 12.65 8.51 -30.96
N THR A 69 13.15 7.46 -31.62
CA THR A 69 14.55 7.19 -31.95
C THR A 69 15.49 8.39 -31.76
N GLY A 70 16.43 8.29 -30.82
CA GLY A 70 17.49 9.30 -30.66
C GLY A 70 18.45 9.01 -29.52
N ALA A 71 19.54 8.31 -29.84
CA ALA A 71 20.82 8.20 -29.13
C ALA A 71 20.83 8.55 -27.61
N GLY A 72 20.65 7.52 -26.78
CA GLY A 72 20.82 7.61 -25.33
C GLY A 72 22.29 7.74 -24.95
N VAL A 73 22.63 8.87 -24.33
CA VAL A 73 23.80 8.99 -23.45
C VAL A 73 23.36 8.39 -22.10
N PRO A 74 24.02 7.34 -21.58
CA PRO A 74 23.64 6.79 -20.29
C PRO A 74 24.06 7.75 -19.19
N SER A 75 23.06 8.26 -18.48
CA SER A 75 23.26 8.99 -17.24
C SER A 75 23.78 8.04 -16.15
N ALA A 76 24.91 8.39 -15.53
CA ALA A 76 25.64 7.58 -14.55
C ALA A 76 25.12 7.70 -13.11
N TYR A 77 23.90 8.20 -12.88
CA TYR A 77 23.33 8.39 -11.54
C TYR A 77 22.14 7.48 -11.18
N SER A 78 21.86 6.43 -11.96
CA SER A 78 20.90 5.39 -11.59
C SER A 78 21.59 4.17 -10.95
N ALA A 79 22.30 4.40 -9.85
CA ALA A 79 22.82 3.32 -9.01
C ALA A 79 22.09 3.33 -7.66
N GLY A 80 21.02 2.53 -7.56
CA GLY A 80 20.37 2.25 -6.28
C GLY A 80 18.93 1.77 -6.43
N ALA A 81 18.71 0.50 -6.07
CA ALA A 81 17.41 -0.17 -5.96
C ALA A 81 16.73 -0.61 -7.27
N VAL A 82 17.42 -1.51 -8.00
CA VAL A 82 16.76 -2.59 -8.73
C VAL A 82 16.05 -3.49 -7.70
N GLY A 83 14.88 -3.07 -7.25
CA GLY A 83 13.85 -3.98 -6.80
C GLY A 83 13.10 -4.45 -8.03
N SER A 84 13.74 -5.31 -8.84
CA SER A 84 13.00 -6.12 -9.79
C SER A 84 11.88 -6.77 -8.98
N ARG A 85 10.63 -6.37 -9.23
CA ARG A 85 9.48 -7.18 -8.83
C ARG A 85 9.62 -8.46 -9.63
N VAL A 86 10.41 -9.40 -9.11
CA VAL A 86 10.33 -10.79 -9.50
C VAL A 86 8.86 -11.11 -9.26
N ASP A 87 8.12 -11.29 -10.35
CA ASP A 87 6.75 -11.74 -10.30
C ASP A 87 6.83 -13.17 -9.78
N GLN A 88 6.84 -13.30 -8.45
CA GLN A 88 7.01 -14.54 -7.71
C GLN A 88 5.91 -15.56 -8.04
N PHE A 89 4.89 -15.11 -8.79
CA PHE A 89 3.74 -15.86 -9.22
C PHE A 89 3.65 -16.00 -10.75
N ALA A 90 4.74 -15.74 -11.48
CA ALA A 90 4.78 -15.86 -12.95
C ALA A 90 4.48 -17.28 -13.47
N ASP A 91 4.69 -18.30 -12.64
CA ASP A 91 4.48 -19.70 -12.98
C ASP A 91 3.01 -20.16 -12.85
N PHE A 92 2.12 -19.30 -12.31
CA PHE A 92 0.71 -19.63 -12.09
C PHE A 92 -0.19 -19.18 -13.25
N ASP A 93 -1.37 -19.80 -13.33
CA ASP A 93 -2.39 -19.43 -14.30
C ASP A 93 -2.74 -17.93 -14.17
N PRO A 94 -3.06 -17.20 -15.26
CA PRO A 94 -3.28 -15.76 -15.20
C PRO A 94 -4.34 -15.34 -14.18
N LEU A 95 -5.36 -16.18 -13.96
CA LEU A 95 -6.41 -15.96 -12.97
C LEU A 95 -5.88 -16.11 -11.55
N GLN A 96 -5.11 -17.18 -11.29
CA GLN A 96 -4.47 -17.46 -10.01
C GLN A 96 -3.46 -16.37 -9.64
N ARG A 97 -2.67 -15.91 -10.62
CA ARG A 97 -1.70 -14.83 -10.45
C ARG A 97 -2.38 -13.53 -10.03
N GLU A 98 -3.53 -13.19 -10.63
CA GLU A 98 -4.28 -11.99 -10.26
C GLU A 98 -4.81 -12.08 -8.83
N ILE A 99 -5.34 -13.25 -8.42
CA ILE A 99 -5.78 -13.51 -7.04
C ILE A 99 -4.62 -13.30 -6.05
N LEU A 100 -3.46 -13.90 -6.32
CA LEU A 100 -2.29 -13.80 -5.43
C LEU A 100 -1.72 -12.38 -5.35
N LEU A 101 -1.67 -11.66 -6.49
CA LEU A 101 -1.26 -10.26 -6.53
C LEU A 101 -2.25 -9.36 -5.78
N PHE A 102 -3.54 -9.64 -5.87
CA PHE A 102 -4.55 -8.92 -5.09
C PHE A 102 -4.34 -9.15 -3.60
N MET A 103 -4.29 -10.41 -3.16
CA MET A 103 -4.10 -10.78 -1.76
C MET A 103 -2.81 -10.16 -1.19
N LYS A 104 -1.68 -10.21 -1.92
CA LYS A 104 -0.41 -9.60 -1.46
C LYS A 104 -0.48 -8.08 -1.27
N ASN A 105 -1.34 -7.40 -2.03
CA ASN A 105 -1.52 -5.95 -1.91
C ASN A 105 -2.59 -5.55 -0.89
N THR A 106 -3.54 -6.44 -0.57
CA THR A 106 -4.64 -6.17 0.37
C THR A 106 -4.40 -6.71 1.77
N ILE A 107 -3.57 -7.73 1.95
CA ILE A 107 -3.18 -8.26 3.26
C ILE A 107 -2.29 -7.22 3.97
N THR A 108 -2.95 -6.24 4.58
CA THR A 108 -2.37 -5.32 5.57
C THR A 108 -2.90 -5.65 6.97
N ASP A 109 -4.05 -6.33 7.04
CA ASP A 109 -4.72 -6.75 8.27
C ASP A 109 -4.56 -8.26 8.52
N GLU A 110 -4.49 -8.63 9.80
CA GLU A 110 -4.28 -10.01 10.30
C GLU A 110 -5.42 -10.99 9.90
N ASN A 111 -6.54 -10.47 9.41
CA ASN A 111 -7.76 -11.24 9.14
C ASN A 111 -7.80 -11.91 7.75
N GLY A 112 -6.87 -11.59 6.84
CA GLY A 112 -6.90 -12.10 5.46
C GLY A 112 -7.89 -11.36 4.55
N SER A 113 -8.09 -11.85 3.33
CA SER A 113 -9.03 -11.30 2.33
C SER A 113 -10.25 -12.21 2.14
N SER A 114 -11.45 -11.61 2.06
CA SER A 114 -12.69 -12.36 1.84
C SER A 114 -12.82 -12.84 0.39
N VAL A 115 -13.46 -14.01 0.18
CA VAL A 115 -13.84 -14.51 -1.16
C VAL A 115 -14.60 -13.45 -1.98
N ILE A 116 -15.43 -12.62 -1.34
CA ILE A 116 -16.19 -11.56 -2.02
C ILE A 116 -15.26 -10.48 -2.57
N GLU A 117 -14.24 -10.11 -1.79
CA GLU A 117 -13.25 -9.09 -2.17
C GLU A 117 -12.37 -9.60 -3.31
N ILE A 118 -11.92 -10.85 -3.22
CA ILE A 118 -11.16 -11.54 -4.26
C ILE A 118 -11.97 -11.61 -5.56
N ALA A 119 -13.23 -12.07 -5.48
CA ALA A 119 -14.11 -12.14 -6.65
C ALA A 119 -14.35 -10.77 -7.28
N ASN A 120 -14.47 -9.71 -6.47
CA ASN A 120 -14.64 -8.35 -6.99
C ASN A 120 -13.37 -7.79 -7.64
N ALA A 121 -12.18 -8.17 -7.16
CA ALA A 121 -10.91 -7.78 -7.76
C ALA A 121 -10.74 -8.41 -9.15
N VAL A 122 -11.07 -9.71 -9.24
CA VAL A 122 -10.87 -10.56 -10.42
C VAL A 122 -12.02 -10.46 -11.43
N LYS A 123 -13.15 -9.84 -11.07
CA LYS A 123 -14.23 -9.52 -12.04
C LYS A 123 -13.74 -8.77 -13.28
N LYS A 124 -12.64 -8.02 -13.17
CA LYS A 124 -12.05 -7.26 -14.28
C LYS A 124 -11.44 -8.14 -15.37
N THR A 125 -11.03 -9.37 -15.06
CA THR A 125 -10.52 -10.33 -16.06
C THR A 125 -11.64 -11.09 -16.79
N GLY A 126 -12.91 -10.87 -16.43
CA GLY A 126 -14.05 -11.46 -17.12
C GLY A 126 -14.27 -12.94 -16.84
N ALA A 127 -13.62 -13.48 -15.80
CA ALA A 127 -13.83 -14.85 -15.35
C ALA A 127 -15.21 -15.04 -14.71
N SER A 128 -15.83 -16.20 -14.93
CA SER A 128 -17.08 -16.57 -14.25
C SER A 128 -16.81 -16.89 -12.77
N ALA A 129 -17.84 -16.75 -11.93
CA ALA A 129 -17.74 -17.07 -10.50
C ALA A 129 -17.24 -18.52 -10.27
N ASP A 130 -17.71 -19.46 -11.08
CA ASP A 130 -17.30 -20.87 -11.00
C ASP A 130 -15.79 -21.05 -11.23
N LYS A 131 -15.21 -20.29 -12.18
CA LYS A 131 -13.77 -20.33 -12.48
C LYS A 131 -12.93 -19.71 -11.38
N ILE A 132 -13.46 -18.70 -10.70
CA ILE A 132 -12.80 -18.07 -9.55
C ILE A 132 -12.77 -19.02 -8.37
N SER A 133 -13.88 -19.71 -8.07
CA SER A 133 -13.91 -20.73 -7.02
C SER A 133 -12.94 -21.88 -7.31
N GLU A 134 -12.94 -22.40 -8.55
CA GLU A 134 -12.00 -23.46 -8.98
C GLU A 134 -10.52 -23.02 -8.81
N ALA A 135 -10.22 -21.75 -9.08
CA ALA A 135 -8.86 -21.22 -8.90
C ALA A 135 -8.46 -21.07 -7.42
N ILE A 136 -9.40 -20.67 -6.55
CA ILE A 136 -9.18 -20.58 -5.10
C ILE A 136 -8.95 -21.97 -4.49
N ASP A 137 -9.77 -22.95 -4.90
CA ASP A 137 -9.62 -24.35 -4.46
C ASP A 137 -8.24 -24.90 -4.88
N ALA A 138 -7.85 -24.68 -6.14
CA ALA A 138 -6.53 -25.10 -6.63
C ALA A 138 -5.38 -24.41 -5.86
N LEU A 139 -5.48 -23.12 -5.55
CA LEU A 139 -4.45 -22.41 -4.78
C LEU A 139 -4.36 -22.93 -3.33
N THR A 140 -5.48 -23.34 -2.75
CA THR A 140 -5.56 -23.93 -1.41
C THR A 140 -4.96 -25.35 -1.40
N ASP A 141 -5.31 -26.18 -2.39
CA ASP A 141 -4.77 -27.53 -2.55
C ASP A 141 -3.25 -27.54 -2.77
N ASN A 142 -2.72 -26.54 -3.48
CA ASN A 142 -1.28 -26.35 -3.67
C ASN A 142 -0.58 -25.75 -2.43
N GLY A 143 -1.33 -25.39 -1.39
CA GLY A 143 -0.79 -24.82 -0.14
C GLY A 143 -0.23 -23.40 -0.28
N ILE A 144 -0.68 -22.66 -1.29
CA ILE A 144 -0.22 -21.29 -1.56
C ILE A 144 -1.02 -20.28 -0.74
N ILE A 145 -2.30 -20.58 -0.52
CA ILE A 145 -3.20 -19.81 0.32
C ILE A 145 -3.81 -20.73 1.38
N TYR A 146 -4.17 -20.17 2.53
CA TYR A 146 -4.83 -20.88 3.62
C TYR A 146 -5.97 -20.06 4.22
N ALA A 147 -6.99 -20.76 4.71
CA ALA A 147 -8.10 -20.15 5.43
C ALA A 147 -7.64 -19.65 6.81
N THR A 148 -8.10 -18.47 7.21
CA THR A 148 -7.70 -17.84 8.48
C THR A 148 -8.75 -18.06 9.58
N ILE A 149 -9.66 -17.10 9.74
CA ILE A 149 -10.64 -17.04 10.83
C ILE A 149 -11.90 -17.86 10.54
N ASP A 150 -12.23 -18.04 9.26
CA ASP A 150 -13.36 -18.82 8.77
C ASP A 150 -13.06 -19.39 7.38
N ASP A 151 -14.00 -20.15 6.83
CA ASP A 151 -13.88 -20.83 5.52
C ASP A 151 -13.99 -19.86 4.32
N GLU A 152 -14.23 -18.56 4.57
CA GLU A 152 -14.43 -17.51 3.57
C GLU A 152 -13.31 -16.46 3.56
N HIS A 153 -12.32 -16.55 4.45
CA HIS A 153 -11.18 -15.64 4.54
C HIS A 153 -9.86 -16.36 4.30
N TYR A 154 -9.10 -15.87 3.32
CA TYR A 154 -7.86 -16.50 2.87
C TYR A 154 -6.68 -15.53 3.00
N THR A 155 -5.50 -16.09 3.29
CA THR A 155 -4.23 -15.35 3.25
C THR A 155 -3.16 -16.15 2.53
N VAL A 156 -2.11 -15.48 2.06
CA VAL A 156 -0.99 -16.11 1.35
C VAL A 156 0.01 -16.69 2.37
N ALA A 157 0.56 -17.87 2.06
CA ALA A 157 1.62 -18.54 2.81
C ALA A 157 2.90 -17.70 2.99
#